data_AF-A0A7W2K044-F1
#
_entry.id   AF-A0A7W2K044-F1
#
_cell.length_a   1.000
_cell.length_b   1.000
_cell.length_c   1.000
_cell.angle_alpha   90.00
_cell.angle_beta   90.00
_cell.angle_gamma   90.00
#
_symmetry.space_group_name_H-M   'P 1'
#
loop_
_entity.id
_entity.type
_entity.pdbx_description
1 polymer ?
#
loop_
_entity_poly.entity_id
_entity_poly.type
_entity_poly.pdbx_seq_one_letter_code
_entity_poly.pdbx_strand_id
1 'polypeptide(L)'
;MNQRYIGTKIILALAMTRLAYNEYRGWDLPADENGADEGYLVEYQDGGKPNHPGHAGYISWSPKEQFDAAYLPIGNTEGLAPHQIRVVAEKAQVDDKIGKLSAFFDTDVFKGLPDKESELLTAQLGAMREYSDLLAERIALF
;
A
#
# COMPACT_ATOMS: atom_id res chain seq x y z
N MET A 1 13.81 -15.23 -19.04
CA MET A 1 12.34 -15.11 -19.13
C MET A 1 11.89 -14.27 -17.94
N ASN A 2 11.02 -13.28 -18.15
CA ASN A 2 10.53 -12.43 -17.07
C ASN A 2 9.11 -12.85 -16.69
N GLN A 3 8.86 -13.03 -15.39
CA GLN A 3 7.55 -13.37 -14.83
C GLN A 3 7.00 -12.14 -14.09
N ARG A 4 5.68 -11.89 -14.22
CA ARG A 4 5.00 -10.79 -13.52
C ARG A 4 4.43 -11.29 -12.18
N TYR A 5 4.57 -10.48 -11.13
CA TYR A 5 4.09 -10.77 -9.77
C TYR A 5 3.40 -9.54 -9.19
N ILE A 6 2.43 -9.77 -8.29
CA ILE A 6 1.81 -8.74 -7.46
C ILE A 6 2.00 -9.12 -6.00
N GLY A 7 2.33 -8.15 -5.15
CA GLY A 7 2.47 -8.33 -3.71
C GLY A 7 1.70 -7.27 -2.95
N THR A 8 1.33 -7.58 -1.72
CA THR A 8 0.75 -6.65 -0.75
C THR A 8 1.52 -6.79 0.57
N LYS A 9 1.73 -5.66 1.25
CA LYS A 9 2.51 -5.59 2.50
C LYS A 9 1.86 -4.59 3.45
N ILE A 10 1.84 -4.92 4.74
CA ILE A 10 1.61 -3.94 5.81
C ILE A 10 2.98 -3.48 6.27
N ILE A 11 3.19 -2.17 6.30
CA ILE A 11 4.49 -1.57 6.57
C ILE A 11 4.38 -0.45 7.60
N LEU A 12 5.48 -0.16 8.27
CA LEU A 12 5.73 1.15 8.88
C LEU A 12 6.55 1.99 7.92
N ALA A 13 6.29 3.29 7.88
CA ALA A 13 7.05 4.23 7.08
C ALA A 13 7.51 5.41 7.93
N LEU A 14 8.79 5.77 7.79
CA LEU A 14 9.37 6.97 8.39
C LEU A 14 9.99 7.82 7.29
N ALA A 15 9.54 9.08 7.16
CA ALA A 15 10.11 10.01 6.20
C ALA A 15 11.61 10.18 6.45
N MET A 16 12.42 9.94 5.43
CA MET A 16 13.88 9.88 5.54
C MET A 16 14.50 10.12 4.17
N THR A 17 15.45 11.06 4.06
CA THR A 17 16.18 11.27 2.81
C THR A 17 17.08 10.07 2.51
N ARG A 18 17.49 9.92 1.25
CA ARG A 18 18.41 8.84 0.87
C ARG A 18 19.71 8.88 1.65
N LEU A 19 20.31 10.07 1.85
CA LEU A 19 21.53 10.21 2.63
C LEU A 19 21.32 9.76 4.08
N ALA A 20 20.26 10.25 4.74
CA ALA A 20 19.97 9.88 6.13
C ALA A 20 19.75 8.36 6.28
N TYR A 21 19.13 7.71 5.29
CA TYR A 21 18.99 6.25 5.30
C TYR A 21 20.33 5.52 5.14
N ASN A 22 21.21 5.97 4.23
CA ASN A 22 22.53 5.37 4.08
C ASN A 22 23.37 5.53 5.36
N GLU A 23 23.37 6.72 5.95
CA GLU A 23 24.03 6.98 7.24
C GLU A 23 23.46 6.08 8.35
N TYR A 24 22.13 5.94 8.44
CA TYR A 24 21.48 5.04 9.39
C TYR A 24 21.91 3.58 9.20
N ARG A 25 22.13 3.16 7.96
CA ARG A 25 22.63 1.82 7.61
C ARG A 25 24.14 1.64 7.77
N GLY A 26 24.88 2.72 8.05
CA GLY A 26 26.35 2.73 8.05
C GLY A 26 26.94 2.49 6.66
N TRP A 27 26.24 2.94 5.61
CA TRP A 27 26.66 2.84 4.21
C TRP A 27 27.10 4.20 3.68
N ASP A 28 28.09 4.18 2.80
CA ASP A 28 28.44 5.37 2.01
C ASP A 28 27.38 5.60 0.93
N LEU A 29 26.99 6.85 0.73
CA LEU A 29 26.13 7.23 -0.39
C LEU A 29 26.92 7.07 -1.70
N PRO A 30 26.41 6.32 -2.70
CA PRO A 30 27.04 6.25 -4.02
C PRO A 30 27.20 7.64 -4.65
N ALA A 31 28.33 7.89 -5.31
CA ALA A 31 28.66 9.20 -5.86
C ALA A 31 27.71 9.68 -6.98
N ASP A 32 27.00 8.75 -7.60
CA ASP A 32 26.01 8.98 -8.66
C ASP A 32 24.57 9.10 -8.14
N GLU A 33 24.35 9.01 -6.82
CA GLU A 33 23.04 9.14 -6.20
C GLU A 33 22.86 10.48 -5.51
N ASN A 34 21.69 11.09 -5.64
CA ASN A 34 21.34 12.30 -4.92
C ASN A 34 20.96 11.97 -3.47
N GLY A 35 21.71 12.51 -2.50
CA GLY A 35 21.46 12.31 -1.08
C GLY A 35 20.23 13.04 -0.54
N ALA A 36 19.82 14.12 -1.21
CA ALA A 36 18.67 14.92 -0.83
C ALA A 36 17.33 14.34 -1.34
N ASP A 37 17.36 13.23 -2.08
CA ASP A 37 16.14 12.58 -2.55
C ASP A 37 15.21 12.26 -1.38
N GLU A 38 13.99 12.74 -1.50
CA GLU A 38 12.92 12.48 -0.53
C GLU A 38 12.46 11.03 -0.67
N GLY A 39 12.15 10.43 0.48
CA GLY A 39 11.66 9.07 0.53
C GLY A 39 11.32 8.65 1.95
N TYR A 40 11.22 7.34 2.11
CA TYR A 40 10.80 6.72 3.35
C TYR A 40 11.66 5.50 3.65
N LEU A 41 12.11 5.38 4.90
CA LEU A 41 12.45 4.07 5.45
C LEU A 41 11.15 3.29 5.60
N VAL A 42 11.10 2.09 5.02
CA VAL A 42 9.97 1.18 5.07
C VAL A 42 10.35 -0.05 5.88
N GLU A 43 9.55 -0.43 6.88
CA GLU A 43 9.73 -1.65 7.67
C GLU A 43 8.55 -2.60 7.48
N TYR A 44 8.81 -3.84 7.07
CA TYR A 44 7.76 -4.84 6.84
C TYR A 44 7.22 -5.41 8.16
N GLN A 45 5.90 -5.39 8.33
CA GLN A 45 5.21 -5.86 9.54
C GLN A 45 4.64 -7.28 9.40
N ASP A 46 4.71 -7.88 8.20
CA ASP A 46 4.15 -9.20 7.89
C ASP A 46 5.18 -10.34 8.01
N GLY A 47 6.36 -10.06 8.58
CA GLY A 47 7.42 -11.01 8.86
C GLY A 47 8.64 -10.88 7.94
N GLY A 48 9.42 -11.96 7.86
CA GLY A 48 10.72 -11.97 7.20
C GLY A 48 11.88 -11.76 8.19
N LYS A 49 13.10 -12.06 7.74
CA LYS A 49 14.30 -11.88 8.57
C LYS A 49 14.67 -10.39 8.60
N PRO A 50 14.81 -9.75 9.76
CA PRO A 50 15.27 -8.37 9.83
C PRO A 50 16.69 -8.25 9.27
N ASN A 51 16.99 -7.11 8.66
CA ASN A 51 18.30 -6.78 8.10
C ASN A 51 18.99 -5.63 8.87
N HIS A 52 18.43 -5.21 10.01
CA HIS A 52 18.97 -4.18 10.88
C HIS A 52 18.67 -4.51 12.36
N PRO A 53 19.63 -4.36 13.30
CA PRO A 53 19.44 -4.75 14.70
C PRO A 53 18.40 -3.91 15.47
N GLY A 54 18.12 -2.69 15.00
CA GLY A 54 17.13 -1.79 15.60
C GLY A 54 15.69 -2.00 15.15
N HIS A 55 15.43 -2.98 14.28
CA HIS A 55 14.11 -3.22 13.69
C HIS A 55 13.69 -4.68 13.84
N ALA A 56 12.39 -4.91 14.01
CA ALA A 56 11.82 -6.24 14.10
C ALA A 56 11.60 -6.84 12.70
N GLY A 57 11.25 -5.99 11.73
CA GLY A 57 11.02 -6.32 10.33
C GLY A 57 12.23 -6.09 9.44
N TYR A 58 12.09 -6.52 8.18
CA TYR A 58 13.02 -6.13 7.12
C TYR A 58 12.83 -4.66 6.79
N ILE A 59 13.91 -3.87 6.78
CA ILE A 59 13.89 -2.47 6.37
C ILE A 59 14.46 -2.24 4.97
N SER A 60 13.84 -1.33 4.23
CA SER A 60 14.33 -0.80 2.96
C SER A 60 14.12 0.71 2.91
N TRP A 61 14.62 1.35 1.86
CA TRP A 61 14.29 2.74 1.54
C TRP A 61 13.55 2.78 0.21
N SER A 62 12.48 3.56 0.15
CA SER A 62 11.68 3.79 -1.04
C SER A 62 11.72 5.28 -1.37
N PRO A 63 12.04 5.68 -2.61
CA PRO A 63 11.89 7.07 -3.02
C PRO A 63 10.42 7.48 -2.95
N LYS A 64 10.20 8.77 -2.70
CA LYS A 64 8.88 9.33 -2.37
C LYS A 64 7.81 9.01 -3.41
N GLU A 65 8.10 9.24 -4.69
CA GLU A 65 7.13 9.00 -5.76
C GLU A 65 6.72 7.52 -5.83
N GLN A 66 7.68 6.59 -5.72
CA GLN A 66 7.38 5.16 -5.74
C GLN A 66 6.65 4.72 -4.48
N PHE A 67 6.95 5.33 -3.33
CA PHE A 67 6.23 5.06 -2.08
C PHE A 67 4.77 5.52 -2.18
N ASP A 68 4.55 6.78 -2.56
CA ASP A 68 3.22 7.40 -2.66
C ASP A 68 2.34 6.67 -3.70
N ALA A 69 2.94 6.10 -4.74
CA ALA A 69 2.23 5.29 -5.74
C ALA A 69 1.90 3.85 -5.27
N ALA A 70 2.69 3.29 -4.35
CA ALA A 70 2.59 1.87 -3.99
C ALA A 70 1.84 1.61 -2.66
N TYR A 71 1.86 2.57 -1.72
CA TYR A 71 1.34 2.38 -0.36
C TYR A 71 0.15 3.28 -0.06
N LEU A 72 -0.82 2.74 0.66
CA LEU A 72 -2.01 3.45 1.13
C LEU A 72 -1.91 3.67 2.64
N PRO A 73 -2.24 4.87 3.15
CA PRO A 73 -2.37 5.07 4.59
C PRO A 73 -3.59 4.29 5.12
N ILE A 74 -3.41 3.57 6.22
CA ILE A 74 -4.48 2.79 6.86
C ILE A 74 -5.00 3.43 8.17
N GLY A 75 -4.52 4.65 8.49
CA GLY A 75 -4.88 5.39 9.70
C GLY A 75 -4.14 4.92 10.96
N ASN A 76 -4.58 5.42 12.12
CA ASN A 76 -4.04 4.98 13.40
C ASN A 76 -4.58 3.59 13.75
N THR A 77 -3.66 2.65 14.02
CA THR A 77 -3.97 1.26 14.40
C THR A 77 -3.37 0.89 15.76
N GLU A 78 -2.97 1.88 16.55
CA GLU A 78 -2.47 1.68 17.91
C GLU A 78 -3.49 0.93 18.76
N GLY A 79 -3.01 -0.07 19.52
CA GLY A 79 -3.84 -0.92 20.37
C GLY A 79 -4.55 -2.08 19.64
N LEU A 80 -4.58 -2.11 18.31
CA LEU A 80 -5.17 -3.22 17.56
C LEU A 80 -4.26 -4.44 17.52
N ALA A 81 -4.85 -5.63 17.64
CA ALA A 81 -4.14 -6.88 17.43
C ALA A 81 -3.75 -7.06 15.96
N PRO A 82 -2.70 -7.84 15.62
CA PRO A 82 -2.23 -7.99 14.24
C PRO A 82 -3.30 -8.44 13.24
N HIS A 83 -4.27 -9.24 13.67
CA HIS A 83 -5.35 -9.69 12.81
C HIS A 83 -6.42 -8.62 12.58
N GLN A 84 -6.63 -7.69 13.52
CA GLN A 84 -7.51 -6.52 13.36
C GLN A 84 -6.90 -5.50 12.41
N ILE A 85 -5.59 -5.23 12.53
CA ILE A 85 -4.84 -4.37 11.60
C ILE A 85 -4.99 -4.86 10.15
N ARG A 86 -4.94 -6.18 9.94
CA ARG A 86 -5.16 -6.77 8.61
C ARG A 86 -6.53 -6.44 8.03
N VAL A 87 -7.58 -6.40 8.85
CA VAL A 87 -8.95 -6.05 8.40
C VAL A 87 -9.03 -4.56 8.03
N VAL A 88 -8.40 -3.69 8.82
CA VAL A 88 -8.30 -2.24 8.50
C VAL A 88 -7.55 -2.03 7.19
N ALA A 89 -6.40 -2.69 7.01
CA ALA A 89 -5.60 -2.60 5.80
C ALA A 89 -6.34 -3.14 4.56
N GLU A 90 -7.04 -4.27 4.72
CA GLU A 90 -7.87 -4.84 3.66
C GLU A 90 -8.98 -3.88 3.24
N LYS A 91 -9.68 -3.25 4.20
CA LYS A 91 -10.71 -2.26 3.89
C LYS A 91 -10.13 -1.10 3.08
N ALA A 92 -9.00 -0.54 3.51
CA ALA A 92 -8.34 0.56 2.81
C ALA A 92 -7.98 0.19 1.36
N GLN A 93 -7.52 -1.05 1.12
CA GLN A 93 -7.25 -1.54 -0.23
C GLN A 93 -8.52 -1.69 -1.07
N VAL A 94 -9.62 -2.17 -0.48
CA VAL A 94 -10.90 -2.30 -1.18
C VAL A 94 -11.47 -0.91 -1.52
N ASP A 95 -11.42 0.03 -0.58
CA ASP A 95 -11.89 1.42 -0.77
C ASP A 95 -11.13 2.13 -1.89
N ASP A 96 -9.80 2.02 -1.92
CA ASP A 96 -8.98 2.57 -3.01
C ASP A 96 -9.38 1.98 -4.38
N LYS A 97 -9.58 0.66 -4.44
CA LYS A 97 -10.06 0.00 -5.67
C LYS A 97 -11.47 0.43 -6.05
N ILE A 98 -12.38 0.60 -5.09
CA ILE A 98 -13.74 1.14 -5.32
C ILE A 98 -13.64 2.54 -5.92
N GLY A 99 -12.80 3.41 -5.35
CA GLY A 99 -12.59 4.77 -5.85
C GLY A 99 -12.08 4.78 -7.28
N LYS A 100 -11.04 4.00 -7.57
CA LYS A 100 -10.46 3.86 -8.92
C LYS A 100 -11.45 3.31 -9.94
N LEU A 101 -12.20 2.26 -9.58
CA LEU A 101 -13.21 1.67 -10.46
C LEU A 101 -14.40 2.62 -10.69
N SER A 102 -14.83 3.34 -9.63
CA SER A 102 -15.88 4.36 -9.75
C SER A 102 -15.45 5.48 -10.68
N ALA A 103 -14.23 6.01 -10.53
CA ALA A 103 -13.69 7.05 -11.41
C ALA A 103 -13.53 6.58 -12.85
N PHE A 104 -13.24 5.29 -13.07
CA PHE A 104 -13.18 4.73 -14.41
C PHE A 104 -14.52 4.81 -15.14
N PHE A 105 -15.65 4.71 -14.44
CA PHE A 105 -16.99 4.77 -15.06
C PHE A 105 -17.30 6.11 -15.70
N ASP A 106 -16.64 7.19 -15.24
CA ASP A 106 -16.82 8.53 -15.80
C ASP A 106 -16.04 8.75 -17.11
N THR A 107 -15.11 7.85 -17.43
CA THR A 107 -14.26 7.95 -18.62
C THR A 107 -14.98 7.56 -19.91
N ASP A 108 -14.55 8.13 -21.04
CA ASP A 108 -15.10 7.75 -22.35
C ASP A 108 -14.73 6.32 -22.75
N VAL A 109 -13.66 5.78 -22.17
CA VAL A 109 -13.29 4.36 -22.34
C VAL A 109 -14.41 3.48 -21.83
N PHE A 110 -14.89 3.71 -20.59
CA PHE A 110 -15.99 2.93 -20.02
C PHE A 110 -17.28 3.06 -20.84
N LYS A 111 -17.64 4.28 -21.26
CA LYS A 111 -18.85 4.54 -22.07
C LYS A 111 -18.82 3.84 -23.42
N GLY A 112 -17.64 3.56 -23.95
CA GLY A 112 -17.44 2.85 -25.21
C GLY A 112 -17.35 1.33 -25.07
N LEU A 113 -17.42 0.77 -23.86
CA LEU A 113 -17.31 -0.68 -23.65
C LEU A 113 -18.56 -1.43 -24.14
N PRO A 114 -18.42 -2.69 -24.57
CA PRO A 114 -19.56 -3.57 -24.84
C PRO A 114 -20.45 -3.71 -23.61
N ASP A 115 -21.77 -3.81 -23.84
CA ASP A 115 -22.78 -3.89 -22.76
C ASP A 115 -22.41 -4.91 -21.68
N LYS A 116 -21.92 -6.09 -22.09
CA LYS A 116 -21.58 -7.14 -21.14
C LYS A 116 -20.41 -6.78 -20.23
N GLU A 117 -19.42 -6.06 -20.74
CA GLU A 117 -18.26 -5.63 -19.95
C GLU A 117 -18.67 -4.55 -18.94
N SER A 118 -19.49 -3.59 -19.38
CA SER A 118 -20.08 -2.55 -18.52
C SER A 118 -20.94 -3.14 -17.40
N GLU A 119 -21.77 -4.14 -17.71
CA GLU A 119 -22.56 -4.89 -16.72
C GLU A 119 -21.67 -5.56 -15.67
N LEU A 120 -20.62 -6.25 -16.11
CA LEU A 120 -19.72 -6.98 -15.21
C LEU A 120 -18.93 -6.04 -14.30
N LEU A 121 -18.43 -4.92 -14.83
CA LEU A 121 -17.74 -3.91 -14.04
C LEU A 121 -18.70 -3.27 -13.02
N THR A 122 -19.94 -3.00 -13.40
CA THR A 122 -20.96 -2.49 -12.48
C THR A 122 -21.25 -3.47 -11.34
N ALA A 123 -21.41 -4.75 -11.66
CA ALA A 123 -21.59 -5.80 -10.66
C ALA A 123 -20.37 -5.96 -9.75
N GLN A 124 -19.15 -5.87 -10.31
CA GLN A 124 -17.90 -5.86 -9.55
C GLN A 124 -17.88 -4.72 -8.54
N LEU A 125 -18.23 -3.49 -8.96
CA LEU A 125 -18.27 -2.33 -8.07
C LEU A 125 -19.27 -2.52 -6.93
N GLY A 126 -20.45 -3.07 -7.23
CA GLY A 126 -21.46 -3.42 -6.22
C GLY A 126 -20.92 -4.40 -5.16
N ALA A 127 -20.36 -5.53 -5.61
CA ALA A 127 -19.79 -6.54 -4.71
C ALA A 127 -18.62 -6.01 -3.86
N MET A 128 -17.79 -5.14 -4.43
CA MET A 128 -16.69 -4.50 -3.68
C MET A 128 -17.22 -3.58 -2.58
N ARG A 129 -18.30 -2.81 -2.84
CA ARG A 129 -18.94 -1.94 -1.84
C ARG A 129 -19.55 -2.76 -0.70
N GLU A 130 -20.32 -3.78 -1.02
CA GLU A 130 -20.87 -4.70 -0.01
C GLU A 130 -19.76 -5.33 0.85
N TYR A 131 -18.64 -5.72 0.23
CA TYR A 131 -17.51 -6.26 0.97
C TYR A 131 -16.85 -5.20 1.89
N SER A 132 -16.69 -3.98 1.41
CA SER A 132 -16.14 -2.88 2.22
C SER A 132 -17.04 -2.54 3.41
N ASP A 133 -18.35 -2.57 3.24
CA ASP A 133 -19.31 -2.34 4.33
C ASP A 133 -19.21 -3.42 5.41
N LEU A 134 -19.10 -4.69 5.02
CA LEU A 134 -18.84 -5.79 5.97
C LEU A 134 -17.52 -5.61 6.73
N LEU A 135 -16.46 -5.14 6.06
CA LEU A 135 -15.20 -4.83 6.74
C LEU A 135 -15.36 -3.65 7.70
N ALA A 136 -16.16 -2.64 7.36
CA ALA A 136 -16.49 -1.52 8.25
C ALA A 136 -17.18 -1.99 9.53
N GLU A 137 -18.20 -2.85 9.39
CA GLU A 137 -18.91 -3.44 10.53
C GLU A 137 -17.97 -4.25 11.43
N ARG A 138 -17.05 -5.03 10.85
CA ARG A 138 -16.04 -5.76 11.61
C ARG A 138 -15.10 -4.83 12.38
N ILE A 139 -14.64 -3.76 11.75
CA ILE A 139 -13.74 -2.78 12.38
C ILE A 139 -14.42 -2.08 13.56
N ALA A 140 -15.72 -1.82 13.48
CA ALA A 140 -16.48 -1.21 14.57
C ALA A 140 -16.60 -2.09 15.83
N LEU A 141 -16.23 -3.37 15.75
CA LEU A 141 -16.23 -4.33 16.87
C LEU A 141 -14.86 -4.48 17.56
N PHE A 142 -13.82 -3.82 17.03
CA PHE A 142 -12.46 -3.91 17.57
C PHE A 142 -12.29 -3.02 18.81
#